data_AF-A0A2M7EBF1-F1
#
_entry.id   AF-A0A2M7EBF1-F1
#
_cell.length_a   1.000
_cell.length_b   1.000
_cell.length_c   1.000
_cell.angle_alpha   90.00
_cell.angle_beta   90.00
_cell.angle_gamma   90.00
#
_symmetry.space_group_name_H-M   'P 1'
#
loop_
_entity.id
_entity.type
_entity.pdbx_description
1 polymer ?
#
loop_
_entity_poly.entity_id
_entity_poly.type
_entity_poly.pdbx_seq_one_letter_code
_entity_poly.pdbx_strand_id
1 'polypeptide(L)'
;FFIRDYLNEKYGEDFVEKGGLKVMTTINLDLQKIAETVVEDGAKRNEIYNTKNAALVAIDPKTGQILAMVGSKNYWGNPEPKGCEPGKNCQFEPNVNIATRLRQPGSSFKPFVYATAINNGYTPDTI
;
A
#
# COMPACT_ATOMS: atom_id res chain seq x y z
N PHE A 1 -1.42 -11.20 5.07
CA PHE A 1 -0.60 -11.26 3.84
C PHE A 1 -1.55 -10.99 2.69
N PHE A 2 -1.38 -9.93 1.88
CA PHE A 2 -2.46 -9.45 0.98
C PHE A 2 -3.13 -10.53 0.11
N ILE A 3 -2.34 -11.35 -0.61
CA ILE A 3 -2.88 -12.42 -1.45
C ILE A 3 -3.60 -13.50 -0.62
N ARG A 4 -3.03 -13.90 0.52
CA ARG A 4 -3.66 -14.90 1.40
C ARG A 4 -4.97 -14.36 1.97
N ASP A 5 -4.99 -13.12 2.43
CA ASP A 5 -6.18 -12.48 3.01
C ASP A 5 -7.30 -12.39 1.95
N TYR A 6 -6.97 -11.98 0.71
CA TYR A 6 -7.89 -11.96 -0.43
C TYR A 6 -8.44 -13.36 -0.79
N LEU A 7 -7.58 -14.37 -0.83
CA LEU A 7 -7.99 -15.74 -1.14
C LEU A 7 -8.87 -16.33 -0.03
N ASN A 8 -8.54 -16.08 1.23
CA ASN A 8 -9.33 -16.52 2.38
C ASN A 8 -10.74 -15.92 2.35
N GLU A 9 -10.85 -14.62 2.04
CA GLU A 9 -12.15 -13.95 1.90
C GLU A 9 -12.99 -14.56 0.76
N LYS A 10 -12.34 -14.92 -0.35
CA LYS A 10 -13.03 -15.39 -1.56
C LYS A 10 -13.39 -16.88 -1.54
N TYR A 11 -12.54 -17.72 -0.95
CA TYR A 11 -12.63 -19.17 -1.07
C TYR A 11 -12.73 -19.91 0.27
N GLY A 12 -12.56 -19.20 1.39
CA GLY A 12 -12.52 -19.79 2.73
C GLY A 12 -11.13 -20.35 3.09
N GLU A 13 -10.80 -20.25 4.37
CA GLU A 13 -9.46 -20.59 4.90
C GLU A 13 -9.10 -22.07 4.69
N ASP A 14 -10.03 -22.99 4.97
CA ASP A 14 -9.79 -24.43 4.81
C ASP A 14 -9.37 -24.81 3.39
N PHE A 15 -9.99 -24.21 2.39
CA PHE A 15 -9.68 -24.48 0.99
C PHE A 15 -8.32 -23.88 0.59
N VAL A 16 -8.01 -22.66 1.06
CA VAL A 16 -6.73 -22.01 0.78
C VAL A 16 -5.56 -22.78 1.41
N GLU A 17 -5.74 -23.32 2.61
CA GLU A 17 -4.69 -24.05 3.32
C GLU A 17 -4.49 -25.48 2.81
N LYS A 18 -5.58 -26.19 2.48
CA LYS A 18 -5.53 -27.64 2.20
C LYS A 18 -5.74 -28.00 0.73
N GLY A 19 -6.15 -27.05 -0.11
CA GLY A 19 -6.53 -27.29 -1.51
C GLY A 19 -5.37 -27.43 -2.50
N GLY A 20 -4.11 -27.23 -2.07
CA GLY A 20 -2.94 -27.40 -2.95
C GLY A 20 -2.85 -26.38 -4.09
N LEU A 21 -3.30 -25.14 -3.85
CA LEU A 21 -3.42 -24.10 -4.88
C LEU A 21 -2.06 -23.67 -5.45
N LYS A 22 -2.00 -23.55 -6.78
CA LYS A 22 -0.92 -22.82 -7.47
C LYS A 22 -1.39 -21.42 -7.81
N VAL A 23 -0.87 -20.43 -7.09
CA VAL A 23 -1.28 -19.02 -7.24
C VAL A 23 -0.29 -18.28 -8.14
N MET A 24 -0.77 -17.81 -9.29
CA MET A 24 -0.02 -16.91 -10.17
C MET A 24 -0.54 -15.49 -9.96
N THR A 25 0.35 -14.57 -9.62
CA THR A 25 0.01 -13.17 -9.37
C THR A 25 0.38 -12.29 -10.57
N THR A 26 -0.03 -11.03 -10.53
CA THR A 26 0.30 -10.02 -11.53
C THR A 26 1.58 -9.26 -11.19
N ILE A 27 2.27 -9.63 -10.10
CA ILE A 27 3.48 -8.93 -9.65
C ILE A 27 4.56 -9.05 -10.71
N ASN A 28 5.06 -7.90 -11.15
CA ASN A 28 6.27 -7.79 -11.94
C ASN A 28 7.47 -7.69 -10.99
N LEU A 29 8.37 -8.67 -11.08
CA LEU A 29 9.48 -8.80 -10.13
C LEU A 29 10.47 -7.63 -10.18
N ASP A 30 10.67 -7.03 -11.35
CA ASP A 30 11.60 -5.90 -11.51
C ASP A 30 10.99 -4.63 -10.92
N LEU A 31 9.70 -4.37 -11.18
CA LEU A 31 8.98 -3.26 -10.56
C LEU A 31 8.88 -3.42 -9.04
N GLN A 32 8.71 -4.65 -8.54
CA GLN A 32 8.67 -4.92 -7.11
C GLN A 32 9.99 -4.58 -6.43
N LYS A 33 11.13 -4.98 -7.01
CA LYS A 33 12.45 -4.64 -6.46
C LYS A 33 12.68 -3.13 -6.43
N ILE A 34 12.31 -2.43 -7.50
CA ILE A 34 12.38 -0.96 -7.55
C ILE A 34 11.49 -0.36 -6.46
N ALA A 35 10.24 -0.84 -6.33
CA ALA A 35 9.30 -0.39 -5.32
C ALA A 35 9.84 -0.54 -3.90
N GLU A 36 10.47 -1.68 -3.58
CA GLU A 36 11.07 -1.94 -2.27
C GLU A 36 12.18 -0.92 -1.96
N THR A 37 13.10 -0.69 -2.92
CA THR A 37 14.19 0.29 -2.76
C THR A 37 13.65 1.71 -2.57
N VAL A 38 12.72 2.16 -3.42
CA VAL A 38 12.23 3.56 -3.35
C VAL A 38 11.40 3.81 -2.08
N VAL A 39 10.67 2.81 -1.58
CA VAL A 39 9.92 2.93 -0.33
C VAL A 39 10.86 2.97 0.87
N GLU A 40 11.89 2.12 0.90
CA GLU A 40 12.91 2.15 1.96
C GLU A 40 13.64 3.51 2.00
N ASP A 41 14.15 3.96 0.86
CA ASP A 41 14.87 5.23 0.76
C ASP A 41 13.96 6.43 1.00
N GLY A 42 12.72 6.38 0.52
CA GLY A 42 11.72 7.40 0.75
C GLY A 42 11.34 7.51 2.23
N ALA A 43 11.20 6.39 2.93
CA ALA A 43 10.95 6.37 4.35
C ALA A 43 12.10 7.01 5.14
N LYS A 44 13.36 6.66 4.82
CA LYS A 44 14.57 7.26 5.43
C LYS A 44 14.60 8.78 5.23
N ARG A 45 14.34 9.26 4.00
CA ARG A 45 14.29 10.71 3.72
C ARG A 45 13.21 11.43 4.53
N ASN A 46 12.07 10.78 4.78
CA ASN A 46 10.94 11.38 5.48
C ASN A 46 11.01 11.26 7.01
N GLU A 47 12.07 10.68 7.57
CA GLU A 47 12.27 10.63 9.02
C GLU A 47 12.36 12.03 9.64
N ILE A 48 12.85 13.02 8.88
CA ILE A 48 12.88 14.44 9.30
C ILE A 48 11.49 15.01 9.58
N TYR A 49 10.44 14.43 8.99
CA TYR A 49 9.04 14.78 9.21
C TYR A 49 8.36 13.84 10.22
N ASN A 50 9.15 13.11 11.00
CA ASN A 50 8.67 12.09 11.95
C ASN A 50 7.80 10.99 11.29
N THR A 51 8.01 10.72 10.00
CA THR A 51 7.37 9.60 9.30
C THR A 51 8.16 8.33 9.53
N LYS A 52 7.49 7.25 9.95
CA LYS A 52 8.14 6.01 10.41
C LYS A 52 7.92 4.82 9.50
N ASN A 53 7.02 4.95 8.54
CA ASN A 53 6.72 3.92 7.56
C ASN A 53 6.28 4.55 6.24
N ALA A 54 6.31 3.77 5.16
CA ALA A 54 5.87 4.17 3.84
C ALA A 54 5.30 2.97 3.08
N ALA A 55 4.53 3.25 2.02
CA ALA A 55 3.96 2.23 1.15
C ALA A 55 3.89 2.73 -0.29
N LEU A 56 3.81 1.78 -1.21
CA LEU A 56 3.65 2.01 -2.64
C LEU A 56 2.77 0.93 -3.25
N VAL A 57 1.89 1.33 -4.16
CA VAL A 57 1.16 0.41 -5.06
C VAL A 57 1.30 0.92 -6.47
N ALA A 58 1.74 0.05 -7.38
CA ALA A 58 1.75 0.33 -8.82
C ALA A 58 0.67 -0.54 -9.49
N ILE A 59 -0.20 0.11 -10.28
CA ILE A 59 -1.35 -0.53 -10.91
C ILE A 59 -1.33 -0.23 -12.41
N ASP A 60 -1.66 -1.22 -13.24
CA ASP A 60 -1.97 -0.98 -14.65
C ASP A 60 -3.36 -0.31 -14.77
N PRO A 61 -3.46 0.94 -15.25
CA PRO A 61 -4.73 1.67 -15.30
C PRO A 61 -5.74 1.08 -16.29
N LYS A 62 -5.31 0.24 -17.25
CA LYS A 62 -6.22 -0.39 -18.23
C LYS A 62 -6.85 -1.68 -17.68
N THR A 63 -6.10 -2.44 -16.89
CA THR A 63 -6.49 -3.78 -16.44
C THR A 63 -6.81 -3.85 -14.95
N GLY A 64 -6.38 -2.86 -14.16
CA GLY A 64 -6.49 -2.86 -12.70
C GLY A 64 -5.52 -3.83 -12.01
N GLN A 65 -4.60 -4.46 -12.75
CA GLN A 65 -3.63 -5.39 -12.19
C GLN A 65 -2.63 -4.69 -11.27
N ILE A 66 -2.34 -5.31 -10.12
CA ILE A 66 -1.33 -4.83 -9.19
C ILE A 66 0.03 -5.36 -9.66
N LEU A 67 0.88 -4.46 -10.15
CA LEU A 67 2.20 -4.81 -10.70
C LEU A 67 3.29 -4.80 -9.62
N ALA A 68 3.14 -3.96 -8.60
CA ALA A 68 4.01 -3.94 -7.42
C ALA A 68 3.22 -3.46 -6.21
N MET A 69 3.51 -4.01 -5.04
CA MET A 69 2.91 -3.59 -3.76
C MET A 69 3.93 -3.73 -2.64
N VAL A 70 4.18 -2.63 -1.95
CA VAL A 70 5.04 -2.57 -0.77
C VAL A 70 4.24 -1.92 0.35
N GLY A 71 3.99 -2.68 1.41
CA GLY A 71 3.17 -2.24 2.53
C GLY A 71 3.94 -1.58 3.66
N SER A 72 5.26 -1.70 3.69
CA SER A 72 6.11 -1.25 4.79
C SER A 72 7.53 -0.96 4.31
N LYS A 73 8.24 -0.03 4.97
CA LYS A 73 9.62 0.37 4.64
C LYS A 73 10.63 -0.77 4.75
N ASN A 74 10.38 -1.74 5.64
CA ASN A 74 11.21 -2.93 5.79
C ASN A 74 10.39 -4.05 6.45
N TYR A 75 9.90 -4.99 5.64
CA TYR A 75 9.10 -6.11 6.14
C TYR A 75 9.88 -7.06 7.05
N TRP A 76 11.20 -7.15 6.87
CA TRP A 76 12.09 -8.02 7.62
C TRP A 76 12.78 -7.31 8.80
N GLY A 77 12.40 -6.05 9.06
CA GLY A 77 12.92 -5.25 10.16
C GLY A 77 12.35 -5.63 11.52
N ASN A 78 12.78 -4.91 12.56
CA ASN A 78 12.21 -5.01 13.90
C ASN A 78 11.24 -3.86 14.16
N PRO A 79 10.22 -4.05 15.02
CA PRO A 79 9.41 -2.94 15.52
C PRO A 79 10.25 -1.89 16.25
N GLU A 80 9.88 -0.61 16.12
CA GLU A 80 10.58 0.50 16.77
C GLU A 80 9.61 1.36 17.59
N PRO A 81 10.01 1.84 18.79
CA PRO A 81 11.29 1.56 19.46
C PRO A 81 11.37 0.14 20.01
N LYS A 82 12.58 -0.34 20.31
CA LYS A 82 12.79 -1.69 20.86
C LYS A 82 11.98 -1.88 22.15
N GLY A 83 11.23 -2.99 22.23
CA GLY A 83 10.36 -3.30 23.37
C GLY A 83 8.96 -2.68 23.29
N CYS A 84 8.62 -2.00 22.18
CA CYS A 84 7.24 -1.62 21.91
C CYS A 84 6.36 -2.86 21.70
N GLU A 85 5.08 -2.73 22.04
CA GLU A 85 4.03 -3.69 21.78
C GLU A 85 3.36 -3.36 20.44
N PRO A 86 3.44 -4.27 19.44
CA PRO A 86 2.76 -4.11 18.15
C PRO A 86 1.27 -3.80 18.32
N GLY A 87 0.77 -2.84 17.54
CA GLY A 87 -0.61 -2.38 17.63
C GLY A 87 -0.94 -1.48 18.83
N LYS A 88 0.00 -1.20 19.74
CA LYS A 88 -0.24 -0.32 20.90
C LYS A 88 0.64 0.93 20.90
N ASN A 89 1.97 0.77 20.95
CA ASN A 89 2.91 1.88 21.13
C ASN A 89 4.13 1.83 20.21
N CYS A 90 4.14 0.93 19.23
CA CYS A 90 5.15 0.93 18.18
C CYS A 90 4.95 2.12 17.23
N GLN A 91 6.04 2.84 16.97
CA GLN A 91 6.10 3.88 15.96
C GLN A 91 6.28 3.30 14.56
N PHE A 92 6.99 2.17 14.47
CA PHE A 92 7.13 1.39 13.25
C PHE A 92 6.82 -0.07 13.54
N GLU A 93 6.04 -0.68 12.65
CA GLU A 93 5.78 -2.12 12.63
C GLU A 93 6.15 -2.67 11.25
N PRO A 94 6.98 -3.72 11.17
CA PRO A 94 7.49 -4.22 9.90
C PRO A 94 6.41 -4.91 9.05
N ASN A 95 5.51 -5.69 9.67
CA ASN A 95 4.59 -6.58 8.96
C ASN A 95 3.18 -6.00 8.74
N VAL A 96 2.99 -4.68 8.88
CA VAL A 96 1.73 -4.03 8.53
C VAL A 96 1.71 -3.65 7.06
N ASN A 97 0.55 -3.81 6.41
CA ASN A 97 0.37 -3.32 5.04
C ASN A 97 -0.27 -1.93 5.07
N ILE A 98 0.54 -0.88 5.05
CA ILE A 98 0.07 0.51 5.02
C ILE A 98 -0.71 0.82 3.74
N ALA A 99 -0.42 0.12 2.63
CA ALA A 99 -1.11 0.34 1.35
C ALA A 99 -2.62 0.06 1.40
N THR A 100 -3.09 -0.76 2.34
CA THR A 100 -4.51 -1.12 2.50
C THR A 100 -5.13 -0.55 3.78
N ARG A 101 -4.39 0.25 4.55
CA ARG A 101 -4.88 0.87 5.78
C ARG A 101 -5.56 2.21 5.47
N LEU A 102 -6.71 2.47 6.10
CA LEU A 102 -7.41 3.73 5.94
C LEU A 102 -6.58 4.90 6.49
N ARG A 103 -6.39 5.92 5.65
CA ARG A 103 -5.71 7.18 5.98
C ARG A 103 -6.41 8.31 5.24
N GLN A 104 -6.30 9.53 5.78
CA GLN A 104 -6.81 10.71 5.10
C GLN A 104 -5.92 11.02 3.87
N PRO A 105 -6.49 11.15 2.65
CA PRO A 105 -5.71 11.42 1.44
C PRO A 105 -5.19 12.87 1.37
N GLY A 106 -5.76 13.79 2.15
CA GLY A 106 -5.42 15.21 2.10
C GLY A 106 -5.62 15.79 0.69
N SER A 107 -4.70 16.67 0.26
CA SER A 107 -4.80 17.34 -1.05
C SER A 107 -4.78 16.40 -2.25
N SER A 108 -4.35 15.14 -2.10
CA SER A 108 -4.40 14.16 -3.20
C SER A 108 -5.83 13.83 -3.66
N PHE A 109 -6.86 14.18 -2.86
CA PHE A 109 -8.26 14.02 -3.25
C PHE A 109 -8.79 15.11 -4.19
N LYS A 110 -8.08 16.24 -4.29
CA LYS A 110 -8.52 17.40 -5.10
C LYS A 110 -8.89 17.06 -6.54
N PRO A 111 -8.16 16.20 -7.29
CA PRO A 111 -8.54 15.85 -8.66
C PRO A 111 -9.98 15.32 -8.79
N PHE A 112 -10.51 14.61 -7.79
CA PHE A 112 -11.90 14.13 -7.81
C PHE A 112 -12.92 15.28 -7.65
N VAL A 113 -12.58 16.29 -6.84
CA VAL A 113 -13.40 17.51 -6.69
C VAL A 113 -13.41 18.28 -8.00
N TYR A 114 -12.25 18.47 -8.63
CA TYR A 114 -12.16 19.14 -9.94
C TYR A 114 -12.86 18.35 -11.04
N ALA A 115 -12.76 17.02 -11.06
CA ALA A 115 -13.47 16.19 -12.01
C ALA A 115 -15.00 16.36 -11.91
N THR A 116 -15.52 16.45 -10.68
CA THR A 116 -16.95 16.74 -10.44
C THR A 116 -17.34 18.12 -10.97
N ALA A 117 -16.51 19.14 -10.74
CA ALA A 117 -16.77 20.49 -11.25
C ALA A 117 -16.78 20.52 -12.79
N ILE A 118 -15.79 19.91 -13.45
CA ILE A 118 -15.74 19.80 -14.91
C ILE A 118 -16.97 19.05 -15.44
N ASN A 119 -17.37 17.95 -14.80
CA ASN A 119 -18.58 17.21 -15.17
C ASN A 119 -19.86 18.05 -15.03
N ASN A 120 -19.86 19.03 -14.14
CA ASN A 120 -20.95 20.00 -13.97
C ASN A 120 -20.82 21.24 -14.88
N GLY A 121 -19.90 21.22 -15.86
CA GLY A 121 -19.73 22.29 -16.85
C GLY A 121 -18.79 23.42 -16.45
N TYR A 122 -18.13 23.34 -15.29
CA TYR A 122 -17.15 24.34 -14.86
C TYR A 122 -15.85 24.17 -15.67
N THR A 123 -15.34 25.27 -16.20
CA THR A 123 -14.04 25.31 -16.90
C THR A 123 -12.93 25.80 -15.97
N PRO A 124 -11.65 25.62 -16.35
CA PRO A 124 -10.53 26.24 -15.63
C PRO A 124 -10.67 27.76 -15.44
N ASP A 125 -11.45 28.44 -16.28
CA ASP A 125 -11.67 29.89 -16.29
C ASP A 125 -12.93 30.34 -15.53
N THR A 126 -13.54 29.48 -14.70
CA THR A 126 -14.80 29.81 -13.98
C THR A 126 -14.60 30.82 -12.83
N ILE A 127 -13.45 31.49 -12.74
CA ILE A 127 -13.09 32.48 -11.69
C ILE A 127 -12.51 33.73 -12.35
#